data_AF-A0A9N8J909-F1
#
_entry.id   AF-A0A9N8J909-F1
#
_cell.length_a   1.000
_cell.length_b   1.000
_cell.length_c   1.000
_cell.angle_alpha   90.00
_cell.angle_beta   90.00
_cell.angle_gamma   90.00
#
_symmetry.space_group_name_H-M   'P 1'
#
loop_
_entity.id
_entity.type
_entity.pdbx_description
1 polymer ?
#
loop_
_entity_poly.entity_id
_entity_poly.type
_entity_poly.pdbx_seq_one_letter_code
_entity_poly.pdbx_strand_id
1 'polypeptide(L)' 'MRLSEYCSSTDIDRAIAVAVDSFVGSQKVSCKKALARAFAKYTLARPGAVRKSRNARAGAANVDVAA' A
#
# COMPACT_ATOMS: atom_id res chain seq x y z
N MET A 1 -16.88 -2.35 -0.83
CA MET A 1 -17.82 -1.45 -0.12
C MET A 1 -18.85 -2.31 0.58
N ARG A 2 -19.30 -1.94 1.77
CA ARG A 2 -20.41 -2.61 2.49
C ARG A 2 -21.68 -1.79 2.29
N LEU A 3 -22.84 -2.42 2.11
CA LEU A 3 -24.15 -1.75 2.10
C LEU A 3 -24.61 -1.46 3.55
N SER A 4 -23.77 -0.76 4.31
CA SER A 4 -24.05 -0.36 5.68
C SER A 4 -24.40 1.11 5.68
N GLU A 5 -25.49 1.48 6.37
CA GLU A 5 -25.89 2.87 6.56
C GLU A 5 -24.84 3.67 7.35
N TYR A 6 -24.04 2.98 8.18
CA TYR A 6 -23.02 3.60 9.02
C TYR A 6 -21.61 3.19 8.63
N CYS A 7 -20.70 4.16 8.70
CA CYS A 7 -19.26 3.95 8.52
C CYS A 7 -18.66 3.19 9.70
N SER A 8 -17.97 2.09 9.42
CA SER A 8 -17.14 1.42 10.42
C SER A 8 -15.73 2.01 10.46
N SER A 9 -15.01 1.82 11.57
CA SER A 9 -13.59 2.21 11.69
C SER A 9 -12.75 1.64 10.54
N THR A 10 -13.02 0.39 10.13
CA THR A 10 -12.32 -0.21 9.00
C THR A 10 -12.58 0.47 7.65
N ASP A 11 -13.73 1.11 7.46
CA ASP A 11 -14.02 1.85 6.23
C ASP A 11 -13.30 3.20 6.23
N ILE A 12 -13.20 3.83 7.39
CA ILE A 12 -12.42 5.06 7.61
C ILE A 12 -10.93 4.80 7.32
N ASP A 13 -10.36 3.73 7.90
CA ASP A 13 -8.95 3.38 7.69
C ASP A 13 -8.64 3.07 6.21
N ARG A 14 -9.57 2.42 5.51
CA ARG A 14 -9.45 2.16 4.07
C ARG A 14 -9.48 3.46 3.26
N ALA A 15 -10.36 4.39 3.60
CA ALA A 15 -10.46 5.68 2.92
C ALA A 15 -9.18 6.51 3.11
N ILE A 16 -8.66 6.56 4.34
CA ILE A 16 -7.40 7.26 4.64
C ILE A 16 -6.25 6.63 3.84
N ALA A 17 -6.15 5.30 3.82
CA ALA A 17 -5.11 4.59 3.07
C ALA A 17 -5.12 4.94 1.57
N VAL A 18 -6.31 4.96 0.94
CA VAL A 18 -6.47 5.31 -0.49
C VAL A 18 -6.09 6.76 -0.75
N ALA A 19 -6.53 7.69 0.10
CA ALA A 19 -6.20 9.11 -0.04
C ALA A 19 -4.68 9.35 0.08
N VAL A 20 -4.04 8.73 1.08
CA VAL A 20 -2.60 8.84 1.32
C VAL A 20 -1.80 8.24 0.16
N ASP A 21 -2.20 7.05 -0.35
CA ASP A 21 -1.49 6.39 -1.46
C ASP A 21 -1.56 7.25 -2.73
N SER A 22 -2.73 7.82 -3.04
CA SER A 22 -2.91 8.75 -4.15
C SER A 22 -2.09 10.04 -3.97
N PHE A 23 -2.06 10.58 -2.76
CA PHE A 23 -1.28 11.78 -2.46
C PHE A 23 0.22 11.53 -2.65
N VAL A 24 0.77 10.47 -2.06
CA VAL A 24 2.21 10.14 -2.18
C VAL A 24 2.56 9.74 -3.62
N GLY A 25 1.67 9.02 -4.31
CA GLY A 25 1.86 8.58 -5.69
C GLY A 25 2.03 9.73 -6.68
N SER A 26 1.36 10.85 -6.44
CA SER A 26 1.42 12.07 -7.26
C SER A 26 2.59 13.00 -6.95
N GLN A 27 3.33 12.78 -5.85
CA GLN A 27 4.46 13.65 -5.50
C GLN A 27 5.71 13.44 -6.37
N LYS A 28 6.63 14.39 -6.35
CA LYS A 28 7.94 14.26 -7.02
C LYS A 28 8.77 13.14 -6.39
N VAL A 29 9.54 12.42 -7.22
CA VAL A 29 10.33 11.24 -6.79
C VAL A 29 11.24 11.54 -5.59
N SER A 30 11.81 12.75 -5.52
CA SER A 30 12.71 13.19 -4.45
C SER A 30 12.08 13.15 -3.05
N CYS A 31 10.80 13.46 -2.92
CA CYS A 31 10.11 13.47 -1.62
C CYS A 31 9.28 12.21 -1.34
N LYS A 32 9.02 11.36 -2.35
CA LYS A 32 8.21 10.13 -2.19
C LYS A 32 8.68 9.24 -1.03
N LYS A 33 9.99 9.04 -0.88
CA LYS A 33 10.55 8.17 0.18
C LYS A 33 10.32 8.74 1.58
N ALA A 34 10.47 10.06 1.74
CA ALA A 34 10.23 10.74 3.01
C ALA A 34 8.74 10.70 3.38
N LEU A 35 7.86 10.97 2.42
CA LEU A 35 6.42 10.97 2.63
C LEU A 35 5.86 9.56 2.88
N ALA A 36 6.33 8.55 2.14
CA ALA A 36 5.95 7.15 2.38
C ALA A 36 6.30 6.70 3.81
N ARG A 37 7.44 7.16 4.34
CA ARG A 37 7.85 6.87 5.71
C ARG A 37 6.99 7.62 6.73
N ALA A 38 6.68 8.89 6.50
CA ALA A 38 5.85 9.69 7.39
C ALA A 38 4.40 9.16 7.50
N PHE A 39 3.85 8.65 6.40
CA PHE A 39 2.48 8.12 6.36
C PHE A 39 2.37 6.59 6.51
N ALA A 40 3.45 5.93 6.91
CA ALA A 40 3.52 4.46 6.99
C ALA A 40 2.39 3.83 7.83
N LYS A 41 1.91 4.52 8.88
CA LYS A 41 0.77 4.08 9.70
C LYS A 41 -0.48 3.80 8.87
N TYR A 42 -0.76 4.65 7.88
CA TYR A 42 -2.00 4.59 7.09
C TYR A 42 -1.90 3.67 5.87
N THR A 43 -0.70 3.33 5.44
CA THR A 43 -0.47 2.48 4.26
C THR A 43 -0.11 1.04 4.62
N LEU A 44 0.52 0.80 5.78
CA LEU A 44 0.93 -0.55 6.23
C LEU A 44 -0.15 -1.29 7.04
N ALA A 45 -1.03 -0.58 7.75
CA ALA A 45 -2.07 -1.18 8.58
C ALA A 45 -3.26 -1.72 7.76
N ARG A 46 -3.24 -1.58 6.44
CA ARG A 46 -4.36 -2.00 5.58
C ARG A 46 -4.46 -3.53 5.57
N PRO A 47 -5.61 -4.11 5.96
CA PRO A 47 -5.83 -5.55 5.87
C PRO A 47 -5.63 -6.01 4.42
N GLY A 48 -4.57 -6.78 4.17
CA GLY A 48 -4.21 -7.29 2.83
C GLY A 48 -3.06 -6.57 2.11
N ALA A 49 -2.56 -5.43 2.58
CA ALA A 49 -1.46 -4.70 1.91
C ALA A 49 -0.11 -5.46 1.94
N VAL A 50 0.15 -6.23 3.00
CA VAL A 50 1.37 -7.04 3.16
C VAL A 50 1.50 -8.14 2.09
N ARG A 51 0.40 -8.51 1.40
CA ARG A 51 0.45 -9.52 0.32
C ARG A 51 1.23 -9.06 -0.91
N LYS A 52 1.31 -7.76 -1.20
CA LYS A 52 1.97 -7.25 -2.43
C LYS A 52 3.50 -7.33 -2.37
N SER A 53 4.09 -7.27 -1.17
CA SER A 53 5.56 -7.35 -0.99
C SER A 53 6.13 -8.76 -1.13
N ARG A 54 5.36 -9.80 -0.75
CA ARG A 54 5.80 -11.20 -0.90
C ARG A 54 5.83 -11.65 -2.37
N ASN A 55 4.85 -11.25 -3.18
CA ASN A 55 4.85 -11.60 -4.61
C ASN A 55 5.94 -10.89 -5.42
N ALA A 56 6.38 -9.69 -5.01
CA ALA A 56 7.47 -8.98 -5.70
C ALA A 56 8.85 -9.65 -5.51
N ARG A 57 9.06 -10.39 -4.40
CA ARG A 57 10.31 -11.14 -4.16
C ARG A 57 10.29 -12.55 -4.74
N ALA A 58 9.12 -13.16 -4.92
CA ALA A 58 8.99 -14.51 -5.47
C ALA A 58 9.19 -14.57 -7.01
N GLY A 59 8.97 -13.45 -7.72
CA GLY A 59 9.12 -13.39 -9.18
C GLY A 59 10.55 -13.24 -9.71
N ALA A 60 11.54 -13.00 -8.83
CA ALA A 60 12.93 -12.75 -9.22
C ALA A 60 13.86 -13.98 -9.09
N ALA A 61 13.35 -15.11 -8.59
CA ALA A 61 14.18 -16.28 -8.24
C ALA A 61 14.21 -17.39 -9.31
N ASN A 62 13.54 -17.22 -10.47
CA ASN A 62 13.35 -18.29 -11.47
C ASN A 62 14.02 -18.00 -12.84
N VAL A 63 14.98 -17.07 -12.94
CA VAL A 63 15.58 -16.68 -14.25
C VAL A 63 17.01 -17.19 -14.46
N ASP A 64 17.65 -17.84 -13.48
CA ASP A 64 19.09 -18.21 -13.54
C ASP A 64 19.38 -19.74 -13.55
N VAL A 65 18.56 -20.56 -14.22
CA VAL A 65 18.89 -21.98 -14.47
C VAL A 65 18.65 -22.34 -15.94
N ALA A 66 19.48 -21.80 -16.82
CA ALA A 66 19.68 -22.28 -18.20
C ALA A 66 21.00 -21.72 -18.74
N ALA A 67 22.11 -22.33 -18.34
CA ALA A 67 23.44 -22.18 -18.95
C ALA A 67 24.11 -23.55 -18.99
#